data_AF-A0A7X9EBT5-F1
#
_entry.id   AF-A0A7X9EBT5-F1
#
_cell.length_a   1.000
_cell.length_b   1.000
_cell.length_c   1.000
_cell.angle_alpha   90.00
_cell.angle_beta   90.00
_cell.angle_gamma   90.00
#
_symmetry.space_group_name_H-M   'P 1'
#
loop_
_entity.id
_entity.type
_entity.pdbx_description
1 polymer ?
#
loop_
_entity_poly.entity_id
_entity_poly.type
_entity_poly.pdbx_seq_one_letter_code
_entity_poly.pdbx_strand_id
1 'polypeptide(L)'
;MKEQIYTIPVTDAFREDCECPVCFLEKNLEDQYIEYFLGPSLMEPDHRIETNDKGFCRRHFELLYNRQENRLGLGLIVDTHLQHQNSNLKKLFGRKFSAEIGKKTDTAHKEPTSSFVKNISLKLKSKKTNDDNFIENIIERLRNLEKQCVICSKMDYTMGRYLDVIFYLWSKEKEFRDLFNSKKGFCLIHFRQLLEGTVKYLNNNDRTIFVENLLKMQINNMERIQHEVNWFTEKFDYRNKDAPWGNSKDALPRSIQKISGYCNLK
;
A
#
# COMPACT_ATOMS: atom_id res chain seq x y z
N MET A 1 31.18 -10.17 5.94
CA MET A 1 30.57 -8.86 5.60
C MET A 1 31.06 -7.81 6.59
N LYS A 2 31.26 -6.55 6.19
CA LYS A 2 31.49 -5.47 7.15
C LYS A 2 30.15 -4.83 7.50
N GLU A 3 29.57 -5.23 8.61
CA GLU A 3 28.23 -4.79 9.00
C GLU A 3 28.21 -3.29 9.33
N GLN A 4 27.50 -2.51 8.51
CA GLN A 4 27.15 -1.13 8.78
C GLN A 4 25.71 -1.12 9.28
N ILE A 5 25.35 -0.24 10.22
CA ILE A 5 24.05 -0.29 10.93
C ILE A 5 22.85 -0.36 9.97
N TYR A 6 22.93 0.32 8.81
CA TYR A 6 21.86 0.34 7.81
C TYR A 6 21.82 -0.88 6.87
N THR A 7 22.86 -1.72 6.82
CA THR A 7 22.89 -2.95 6.01
C THR A 7 22.35 -4.17 6.77
N ILE A 8 22.27 -4.09 8.10
CA ILE A 8 21.82 -5.20 8.97
C ILE A 8 20.42 -5.71 8.58
N PRO A 9 19.35 -4.89 8.45
CA PRO A 9 18.01 -5.41 8.18
C PRO A 9 17.94 -6.21 6.87
N VAL A 10 18.58 -5.70 5.82
CA VAL A 10 18.70 -6.37 4.51
C VAL A 10 19.48 -7.67 4.64
N THR A 11 20.61 -7.64 5.34
CA THR A 11 21.46 -8.82 5.51
C THR A 11 20.72 -9.95 6.24
N ASP A 12 20.03 -9.63 7.34
CA ASP A 12 19.31 -10.61 8.15
C ASP A 12 18.11 -11.20 7.41
N ALA A 13 17.35 -10.38 6.68
CA ALA A 13 16.28 -10.89 5.81
C ALA A 13 16.80 -11.81 4.69
N PHE A 14 18.02 -11.58 4.20
CA PHE A 14 18.72 -12.49 3.30
C PHE A 14 19.47 -13.62 4.02
N ARG A 15 19.51 -13.69 5.36
CA ARG A 15 19.94 -14.89 6.10
C ARG A 15 18.78 -15.87 6.26
N GLU A 16 17.59 -15.38 6.59
CA GLU A 16 16.36 -16.18 6.80
C GLU A 16 15.98 -17.12 5.64
N ASP A 17 15.45 -18.30 5.96
CA ASP A 17 14.91 -19.22 4.95
C ASP A 17 13.42 -18.90 4.66
N CYS A 18 13.19 -18.20 3.56
CA CYS A 18 11.85 -17.79 3.13
C CYS A 18 11.69 -17.82 1.60
N GLU A 19 10.45 -17.77 1.13
CA GLU A 19 10.13 -17.75 -0.32
C GLU A 19 10.44 -16.41 -1.01
N CYS A 20 10.61 -15.33 -0.24
CA CYS A 20 10.96 -14.00 -0.75
C CYS A 20 11.54 -13.13 0.38
N PRO A 21 12.87 -12.90 0.43
CA PRO A 21 13.52 -12.05 1.43
C PRO A 21 12.95 -10.63 1.50
N VAL A 22 12.51 -10.09 0.37
CA VAL A 22 11.96 -8.72 0.32
C VAL A 22 10.53 -8.65 0.87
N CYS A 23 9.72 -9.71 0.75
CA CYS A 23 8.45 -9.81 1.51
C CYS A 23 8.69 -9.88 3.02
N PHE A 24 9.76 -10.53 3.47
CA PHE A 24 10.12 -10.60 4.89
C PHE A 24 10.55 -9.23 5.42
N LEU A 25 11.35 -8.47 4.64
CA LEU A 25 11.63 -7.05 4.93
C LEU A 25 10.35 -6.22 5.02
N GLU A 26 9.48 -6.30 4.00
CA GLU A 26 8.24 -5.54 3.93
C GLU A 26 7.33 -5.82 5.13
N LYS A 27 7.16 -7.10 5.50
CA LYS A 27 6.37 -7.51 6.66
C LYS A 27 6.97 -6.98 7.96
N ASN A 28 8.26 -7.19 8.20
CA ASN A 28 8.88 -6.77 9.47
C ASN A 28 8.83 -5.24 9.62
N LEU A 29 8.98 -4.51 8.51
CA LEU A 29 8.84 -3.07 8.47
C LEU A 29 7.38 -2.61 8.71
N GLU A 30 6.39 -3.30 8.14
CA GLU A 30 4.97 -3.06 8.43
C GLU A 30 4.68 -3.26 9.93
N ASP A 31 5.12 -4.39 10.49
CA ASP A 31 4.91 -4.73 11.90
C ASP A 31 5.57 -3.69 12.84
N GLN A 32 6.79 -3.22 12.52
CA GLN A 32 7.46 -2.14 13.24
C GLN A 32 6.71 -0.81 13.16
N TYR A 33 6.17 -0.44 11.98
CA TYR A 33 5.38 0.80 11.87
C TYR A 33 4.04 0.70 12.61
N ILE A 34 3.38 -0.47 12.57
CA ILE A 34 2.15 -0.72 13.30
C ILE A 34 2.39 -0.56 14.81
N GLU A 35 3.47 -1.14 15.36
CA GLU A 35 3.87 -0.97 16.76
C GLU A 35 4.20 0.51 17.07
N TYR A 36 4.97 1.17 16.20
CA TYR A 36 5.34 2.58 16.36
C TYR A 36 4.13 3.52 16.44
N PHE A 37 3.12 3.32 15.58
CA PHE A 37 1.88 4.12 15.57
C PHE A 37 0.91 3.78 16.70
N LEU A 38 0.98 2.57 17.27
CA LEU A 38 0.22 2.21 18.47
C LEU A 38 0.91 2.66 19.77
N GLY A 39 2.20 3.01 19.75
CA GLY A 39 2.94 3.43 20.94
C GLY A 39 3.65 4.78 20.79
N PRO A 40 4.97 4.81 20.51
CA PRO A 40 5.79 6.02 20.60
C PRO A 40 5.27 7.24 19.83
N SER A 41 4.72 7.07 18.62
CA SER A 41 4.36 8.19 17.74
C SER A 41 3.31 9.12 18.33
N LEU A 42 2.52 8.64 19.29
CA LEU A 42 1.47 9.41 19.98
C LEU A 42 2.05 10.59 20.75
N MET A 43 3.29 10.47 21.23
CA MET A 43 3.98 11.52 21.99
C MET A 43 4.51 12.64 21.09
N GLU A 44 4.77 12.35 19.80
CA GLU A 44 5.44 13.24 18.86
C GLU A 44 4.44 14.15 18.10
N PRO A 45 4.55 15.50 18.21
CA PRO A 45 3.60 16.42 17.58
C PRO A 45 3.50 16.29 16.06
N ASP A 46 4.63 16.14 15.38
CA ASP A 46 4.69 16.10 13.91
C ASP A 46 3.98 14.88 13.34
N HIS A 47 4.10 13.73 14.02
CA HIS A 47 3.38 12.51 13.64
C HIS A 47 1.88 12.63 13.87
N ARG A 48 1.43 13.29 14.95
CA ARG A 48 0.00 13.60 15.14
C ARG A 48 -0.55 14.49 14.02
N ILE A 49 0.19 15.52 13.59
CA ILE A 49 -0.20 16.37 12.46
C ILE A 49 -0.32 15.54 11.17
N GLU A 50 0.66 14.68 10.90
CA GLU A 50 0.67 13.82 9.71
C GLU A 50 -0.49 12.80 9.70
N THR A 51 -0.79 12.14 10.83
CA THR A 51 -1.94 11.21 10.93
C THR A 51 -3.28 11.93 10.85
N ASN A 52 -3.39 13.15 11.37
CA ASN A 52 -4.63 13.92 11.31
C ASN A 52 -4.98 14.34 9.88
N ASP A 53 -4.00 14.71 9.06
CA ASP A 53 -4.23 15.02 7.64
C ASP A 53 -4.50 13.76 6.80
N LYS A 54 -3.54 12.83 6.77
CA LYS A 54 -3.51 11.70 5.83
C LYS A 54 -4.30 10.47 6.28
N GLY A 55 -4.40 10.22 7.59
CA GLY A 55 -4.98 9.00 8.14
C GLY A 55 -4.27 7.71 7.70
N PHE A 56 -5.01 6.60 7.69
CA PHE A 56 -4.53 5.29 7.26
C PHE A 56 -5.48 4.67 6.22
N CYS A 57 -4.96 3.79 5.36
CA CYS A 57 -5.80 3.05 4.43
C CYS A 57 -6.55 1.90 5.14
N ARG A 58 -7.59 1.33 4.50
CA ARG A 58 -8.39 0.23 5.03
C ARG A 58 -7.56 -0.91 5.65
N ARG A 59 -6.56 -1.43 4.92
CA ARG A 59 -5.66 -2.51 5.39
C ARG A 59 -4.91 -2.12 6.67
N HIS A 60 -4.37 -0.91 6.72
CA HIS A 60 -3.61 -0.47 7.89
C HIS A 60 -4.51 -0.17 9.09
N PHE A 61 -5.72 0.35 8.91
CA PHE A 61 -6.72 0.41 9.99
C PHE A 61 -7.12 -0.98 10.49
N GLU A 62 -7.32 -1.95 9.60
CA GLU A 62 -7.58 -3.34 9.97
C GLU A 62 -6.42 -3.94 10.78
N LEU A 63 -5.16 -3.69 10.40
CA LEU A 63 -3.98 -4.16 11.13
C LEU A 63 -3.83 -3.48 12.50
N LEU A 64 -3.89 -2.14 12.55
CA LEU A 64 -3.81 -1.36 13.79
C LEU A 64 -4.87 -1.80 14.81
N TYR A 65 -6.12 -1.98 14.37
CA TYR A 65 -7.19 -2.42 15.25
C TYR A 65 -7.02 -3.90 15.67
N ASN A 66 -6.69 -4.79 14.73
CA ASN A 66 -6.60 -6.23 15.00
C ASN A 66 -5.36 -6.65 15.81
N ARG A 67 -4.36 -5.78 16.00
CA ARG A 67 -3.33 -5.96 17.03
C ARG A 67 -3.90 -5.99 18.44
N GLN A 68 -5.02 -5.29 18.68
CA GLN A 68 -5.69 -5.17 19.98
C GLN A 68 -4.83 -4.56 21.11
N GLU A 69 -3.67 -4.01 20.76
CA GLU A 69 -2.73 -3.29 21.61
C GLU A 69 -3.07 -1.78 21.60
N ASN A 70 -2.83 -1.09 22.72
CA ASN A 70 -3.12 0.33 22.96
C ASN A 70 -4.36 0.91 22.23
N ARG A 71 -5.53 0.29 22.46
CA ARG A 71 -6.81 0.76 21.91
C ARG A 71 -7.11 2.24 22.22
N LEU A 72 -6.64 2.75 23.35
CA LEU A 72 -6.77 4.17 23.71
C LEU A 72 -5.98 5.06 22.76
N GLY A 73 -4.72 4.74 22.50
CA GLY A 73 -3.87 5.44 21.54
C GLY A 73 -4.46 5.49 20.14
N LEU A 74 -4.93 4.33 19.63
CA LEU A 74 -5.63 4.27 18.34
C LEU A 74 -6.93 5.13 18.35
N GLY A 75 -7.69 5.08 19.45
CA GLY A 75 -8.90 5.90 19.63
C GLY A 75 -8.61 7.41 19.57
N LEU A 76 -7.51 7.87 20.18
CA LEU A 76 -7.08 9.26 20.11
C LEU A 76 -6.71 9.70 18.68
N ILE A 77 -5.97 8.87 17.94
CA ILE A 77 -5.63 9.17 16.52
C ILE A 77 -6.90 9.25 15.66
N VAL A 78 -7.85 8.33 15.88
CA VAL A 78 -9.13 8.31 15.16
C VAL A 78 -9.97 9.55 15.47
N ASP A 79 -10.08 9.95 16.74
CA ASP A 79 -10.79 11.17 17.14
C ASP A 79 -10.17 12.43 16.50
N THR A 80 -8.85 12.63 16.62
CA THR A 80 -8.20 13.83 16.07
C THR A 80 -8.23 13.86 14.53
N HIS A 81 -8.17 12.70 13.87
CA HIS A 81 -8.39 12.59 12.43
C HIS A 81 -9.85 12.92 12.05
N LEU A 82 -10.85 12.40 12.77
CA LEU A 82 -12.27 12.72 12.53
C LEU A 82 -12.56 14.20 12.76
N GLN A 83 -11.99 14.83 13.79
CA GLN A 83 -12.09 16.28 14.00
C GLN A 83 -11.50 17.07 12.82
N HIS A 84 -10.35 16.64 12.29
CA HIS A 84 -9.73 17.25 11.13
C HIS A 84 -10.60 17.10 9.86
N GLN A 85 -11.12 15.90 9.58
CA GLN A 85 -12.01 15.71 8.42
C GLN A 85 -13.34 16.46 8.58
N ASN A 86 -13.92 16.51 9.78
CA ASN A 86 -15.11 17.33 10.08
C ASN A 86 -14.85 18.82 9.83
N SER A 87 -13.67 19.34 10.20
CA SER A 87 -13.27 20.72 9.90
C SER A 87 -13.18 20.97 8.39
N ASN A 88 -12.59 20.04 7.63
CA ASN A 88 -12.43 20.16 6.19
C ASN A 88 -13.77 20.05 5.44
N LEU A 89 -14.63 19.09 5.81
CA LEU A 89 -15.99 18.97 5.30
C LEU A 89 -16.82 20.24 5.60
N LYS A 90 -16.76 20.77 6.83
CA LYS A 90 -17.43 22.04 7.18
C LYS A 90 -16.93 23.23 6.34
N LYS A 91 -15.63 23.30 6.00
CA LYS A 91 -15.09 24.34 5.09
C LYS A 91 -15.63 24.20 3.66
N LEU A 92 -15.84 22.97 3.19
CA LEU A 92 -16.44 22.70 1.87
C LEU A 92 -17.94 23.05 1.88
N PHE A 93 -18.72 22.49 2.79
CA PHE A 93 -20.17 22.73 2.90
C PHE A 93 -20.52 24.17 3.29
N GLY A 94 -19.69 24.84 4.09
CA GLY A 94 -19.90 26.21 4.54
C GLY A 94 -20.06 27.20 3.39
N ARG A 95 -19.37 26.96 2.24
CA ARG A 95 -19.51 27.76 1.02
C ARG A 95 -20.90 27.69 0.37
N LYS A 96 -21.71 26.66 0.66
CA LYS A 96 -23.12 26.58 0.27
C LYS A 96 -24.05 27.10 1.36
N PHE A 97 -23.83 26.70 2.61
CA PHE A 97 -24.70 27.12 3.72
C PHE A 97 -24.71 28.65 3.94
N SER A 98 -23.57 29.34 3.78
CA SER A 98 -23.54 30.80 3.86
C SER A 98 -24.23 31.50 2.68
N ALA A 99 -24.37 30.82 1.53
CA ALA A 99 -25.08 31.34 0.36
C ALA A 99 -26.61 31.18 0.46
N GLU A 100 -27.11 30.21 1.25
CA GLU A 100 -28.55 30.04 1.50
C GLU A 100 -29.06 30.87 2.69
N ILE A 101 -28.26 31.01 3.75
CA ILE A 101 -28.65 31.79 4.94
C ILE A 101 -28.81 33.28 4.60
N GLY A 102 -28.00 33.81 3.67
CA GLY A 102 -28.10 35.19 3.18
C GLY A 102 -29.34 35.52 2.32
N LYS A 103 -30.28 34.58 2.12
CA LYS A 103 -31.52 34.79 1.34
C LYS A 103 -32.80 34.78 2.17
N LYS A 104 -32.73 34.66 3.51
CA LYS A 104 -33.92 34.57 4.39
C LYS A 104 -34.16 35.79 5.29
N THR A 105 -33.51 36.91 5.01
CA THR A 105 -33.82 38.22 5.61
C THR A 105 -34.00 39.24 4.49
N ASP A 106 -35.25 39.43 4.07
CA ASP A 106 -35.85 40.73 3.72
C ASP A 106 -37.24 40.51 3.09
N THR A 107 -38.25 40.42 3.95
CA THR A 107 -39.66 40.41 3.58
C THR A 107 -40.18 41.84 3.40
N ALA A 108 -40.35 42.31 2.16
CA ALA A 108 -41.12 43.54 1.88
C ALA A 108 -41.71 43.56 0.45
N HIS A 109 -43.01 43.22 0.36
CA HIS A 109 -44.02 43.65 -0.63
C HIS A 109 -43.61 44.23 -2.01
N LYS A 110 -44.03 43.55 -3.10
CA LYS A 110 -45.11 43.98 -4.04
C LYS A 110 -45.17 43.13 -5.32
N GLU A 111 -46.34 42.60 -5.63
CA GLU A 111 -46.81 42.27 -7.00
C GLU A 111 -47.54 43.51 -7.61
N PRO A 112 -47.95 43.54 -8.90
CA PRO A 112 -47.88 42.54 -9.99
C PRO A 112 -46.95 43.03 -11.16
N THR A 113 -46.95 42.63 -12.45
CA THR A 113 -47.93 42.00 -13.38
C THR A 113 -47.29 41.13 -14.49
N SER A 114 -48.14 40.32 -15.14
CA SER A 114 -48.05 39.73 -16.50
C SER A 114 -47.11 40.42 -17.51
N SER A 115 -46.36 39.72 -18.37
CA SER A 115 -46.92 38.98 -19.54
C SER A 115 -45.86 38.18 -20.36
N PHE A 116 -46.36 37.39 -21.33
CA PHE A 116 -45.69 36.85 -22.54
C PHE A 116 -44.67 35.69 -22.45
N VAL A 117 -45.26 34.49 -22.47
CA VAL A 117 -44.89 33.27 -23.22
C VAL A 117 -43.57 33.18 -24.01
N LYS A 118 -42.96 31.99 -23.83
CA LYS A 118 -42.25 31.17 -24.85
C LYS A 118 -41.05 31.78 -25.59
N ASN A 119 -39.88 31.24 -25.27
CA ASN A 119 -39.01 30.71 -26.32
C ASN A 119 -38.35 29.40 -25.88
N ILE A 120 -38.88 28.28 -26.38
CA ILE A 120 -38.15 27.01 -26.41
C ILE A 120 -37.11 27.16 -27.50
N SER A 121 -35.84 27.16 -27.13
CA SER A 121 -34.73 27.07 -28.08
C SER A 121 -33.66 26.16 -27.51
N LEU A 122 -33.55 24.99 -28.12
CA LEU A 122 -32.55 23.97 -27.82
C LEU A 122 -31.14 24.56 -27.97
N LYS A 123 -30.50 24.93 -26.86
CA LYS A 123 -29.05 25.15 -26.80
C LYS A 123 -28.43 24.15 -25.83
N LEU A 124 -28.11 23.00 -26.40
CA LEU A 124 -27.27 21.97 -25.81
C LEU A 124 -25.83 22.53 -25.61
N LYS A 125 -25.64 23.28 -24.52
CA LYS A 125 -24.34 23.47 -23.88
C LYS A 125 -24.54 23.17 -22.41
N SER A 126 -24.15 21.97 -21.99
CA SER A 126 -24.04 21.55 -20.58
C SER A 126 -22.92 22.33 -19.89
N LYS A 127 -23.18 23.63 -19.66
CA LYS A 127 -22.39 24.47 -18.78
C LYS A 127 -22.55 23.87 -17.39
N LYS A 128 -21.57 23.06 -16.93
CA LYS A 128 -21.57 22.39 -15.61
C LYS A 128 -22.14 23.36 -14.59
N THR A 129 -23.20 22.94 -13.92
CA THR A 129 -23.84 23.77 -12.90
C THR A 129 -22.84 24.02 -11.76
N ASN A 130 -23.08 25.05 -10.96
CA ASN A 130 -22.25 25.32 -9.78
C ASN A 130 -22.28 24.11 -8.81
N ASP A 131 -23.36 23.35 -8.84
CA ASP A 131 -23.56 22.12 -8.06
C ASP A 131 -22.75 20.94 -8.60
N ASP A 132 -22.65 20.74 -9.91
CA ASP A 132 -21.81 19.69 -10.52
C ASP A 132 -20.33 19.87 -10.16
N ASN A 133 -19.84 21.10 -10.25
CA ASN A 133 -18.44 21.42 -9.90
C ASN A 133 -18.17 21.25 -8.39
N PHE A 134 -19.17 21.52 -7.55
CA PHE A 134 -19.08 21.28 -6.11
C PHE A 134 -19.04 19.80 -5.76
N ILE A 135 -19.87 18.98 -6.42
CA ILE A 135 -19.89 17.53 -6.23
C ILE A 135 -18.55 16.91 -6.68
N GLU A 136 -18.02 17.30 -7.85
CA GLU A 136 -16.71 16.80 -8.30
C GLU A 136 -15.59 17.16 -7.32
N ASN A 137 -15.60 18.36 -6.72
CA ASN A 137 -14.60 18.76 -5.73
C ASN A 137 -14.63 17.87 -4.47
N ILE A 138 -15.83 17.51 -3.99
CA ILE A 138 -15.98 16.56 -2.87
C ILE A 138 -15.45 15.18 -3.28
N ILE A 139 -15.84 14.68 -4.46
CA ILE A 139 -15.40 13.38 -4.98
C ILE A 139 -13.87 13.34 -5.11
N GLU A 140 -13.25 14.39 -5.65
CA GLU A 140 -11.79 14.51 -5.74
C GLU A 140 -11.12 14.50 -4.36
N ARG A 141 -11.66 15.24 -3.38
CA ARG A 141 -11.13 15.21 -2.00
C ARG A 141 -11.24 13.82 -1.37
N LEU A 142 -12.36 13.11 -1.56
CA LEU A 142 -12.54 11.75 -1.06
C LEU A 142 -11.58 10.75 -1.73
N ARG A 143 -11.46 10.79 -3.07
CA ARG A 143 -10.48 9.99 -3.83
C ARG A 143 -9.04 10.24 -3.40
N ASN A 144 -8.72 11.46 -2.98
CA ASN A 144 -7.38 11.80 -2.47
C ASN A 144 -7.15 11.23 -1.06
N LEU A 145 -8.15 11.27 -0.17
CA LEU A 145 -8.09 10.62 1.15
C LEU A 145 -7.98 9.10 1.04
N GLU A 146 -8.73 8.45 0.14
CA GLU A 146 -8.67 7.00 -0.12
C GLU A 146 -7.26 6.49 -0.52
N LYS A 147 -6.46 7.35 -1.15
CA LYS A 147 -5.09 7.06 -1.58
C LYS A 147 -4.03 7.41 -0.54
N GLN A 148 -4.42 8.08 0.55
CA GLN A 148 -3.49 8.50 1.60
C GLN A 148 -3.41 7.44 2.71
N CYS A 149 -2.18 7.21 3.17
CA CYS A 149 -1.90 6.45 4.37
C CYS A 149 -0.50 6.79 4.86
N VAL A 150 -0.38 7.19 6.14
CA VAL A 150 0.93 7.50 6.71
C VAL A 150 1.86 6.28 6.64
N ILE A 151 1.38 5.10 7.05
CA ILE A 151 2.19 3.86 7.08
C ILE A 151 2.67 3.49 5.68
N CYS A 152 1.78 3.44 4.66
CA CYS A 152 2.19 3.19 3.27
C CYS A 152 3.32 4.13 2.85
N SER A 153 3.17 5.44 3.06
CA SER A 153 4.16 6.42 2.62
C SER A 153 5.52 6.29 3.30
N LYS A 154 5.56 5.85 4.57
CA LYS A 154 6.82 5.56 5.28
C LYS A 154 7.41 4.21 4.87
N MET A 155 6.57 3.20 4.61
CA MET A 155 7.00 1.91 4.06
C MET A 155 7.65 2.07 2.68
N ASP A 156 6.98 2.73 1.73
CA ASP A 156 7.48 2.95 0.37
C ASP A 156 8.87 3.63 0.37
N TYR A 157 9.03 4.65 1.22
CA TYR A 157 10.27 5.40 1.41
C TYR A 157 11.42 4.56 1.99
N THR A 158 11.11 3.62 2.90
CA THR A 158 12.10 2.77 3.56
C THR A 158 12.43 1.53 2.73
N MET A 159 11.44 0.89 2.11
CA MET A 159 11.64 -0.18 1.12
C MET A 159 12.46 0.30 -0.08
N GLY A 160 12.26 1.54 -0.53
CA GLY A 160 13.08 2.16 -1.58
C GLY A 160 14.58 2.25 -1.23
N ARG A 161 14.92 2.39 0.07
CA ARG A 161 16.31 2.30 0.57
C ARG A 161 16.79 0.88 0.72
N TYR A 162 15.96 -0.05 1.18
CA TYR A 162 16.36 -1.45 1.25
C TYR A 162 16.70 -1.99 -0.14
N LEU A 163 15.99 -1.58 -1.19
CA LEU A 163 16.37 -1.89 -2.57
C LEU A 163 17.73 -1.30 -2.95
N ASP A 164 18.00 -0.02 -2.66
CA ASP A 164 19.32 0.61 -2.88
C ASP A 164 20.45 -0.17 -2.18
N VAL A 165 20.24 -0.52 -0.90
CA VAL A 165 21.18 -1.34 -0.11
C VAL A 165 21.37 -2.74 -0.70
N ILE A 166 20.33 -3.40 -1.19
CA ILE A 166 20.43 -4.71 -1.88
C ILE A 166 21.34 -4.60 -3.10
N PHE A 167 21.17 -3.57 -3.94
CA PHE A 167 22.04 -3.38 -5.13
C PHE A 167 23.47 -3.00 -4.74
N TYR A 168 23.64 -2.12 -3.76
CA TYR A 168 24.96 -1.78 -3.23
C TYR A 168 25.72 -3.01 -2.74
N LEU A 169 25.10 -3.83 -1.88
CA LEU A 169 25.71 -5.04 -1.35
C LEU A 169 25.97 -6.06 -2.46
N TRP A 170 25.03 -6.28 -3.38
CA TRP A 170 25.22 -7.23 -4.50
C TRP A 170 26.37 -6.82 -5.44
N SER A 171 26.55 -5.53 -5.69
CA SER A 171 27.64 -5.00 -6.52
C SER A 171 29.00 -4.96 -5.81
N LYS A 172 29.04 -4.79 -4.48
CA LYS A 172 30.29 -4.59 -3.72
C LYS A 172 30.76 -5.81 -2.92
N GLU A 173 29.86 -6.66 -2.43
CA GLU A 173 30.19 -7.77 -1.55
C GLU A 173 29.90 -9.13 -2.20
N LYS A 174 30.96 -9.91 -2.47
CA LYS A 174 30.82 -11.27 -3.03
C LYS A 174 29.97 -12.17 -2.13
N GLU A 175 30.17 -12.09 -0.81
CA GLU A 175 29.41 -12.87 0.17
C GLU A 175 27.90 -12.62 0.07
N PHE A 176 27.47 -11.36 -0.07
CA PHE A 176 26.07 -11.02 -0.25
C PHE A 176 25.54 -11.47 -1.63
N ARG A 177 26.36 -11.39 -2.69
CA ARG A 177 26.00 -11.92 -4.02
C ARG A 177 25.77 -13.44 -3.98
N ASP A 178 26.63 -14.18 -3.30
CA ASP A 178 26.48 -15.62 -3.12
C ASP A 178 25.22 -15.94 -2.28
N LEU A 179 24.96 -15.17 -1.22
CA LEU A 179 23.77 -15.27 -0.38
C LEU A 179 22.46 -14.93 -1.13
N PHE A 180 22.48 -13.92 -1.99
CA PHE A 180 21.34 -13.56 -2.86
C PHE A 180 21.03 -14.71 -3.83
N ASN A 181 22.05 -15.25 -4.47
CA ASN A 181 21.92 -16.34 -5.45
C ASN A 181 21.52 -17.69 -4.80
N SER A 182 21.71 -17.85 -3.49
CA SER A 182 21.27 -19.06 -2.77
C SER A 182 19.78 -19.07 -2.43
N LYS A 183 19.03 -17.99 -2.71
CA LYS A 183 17.63 -17.87 -2.31
C LYS A 183 16.67 -18.56 -3.25
N LYS A 184 15.51 -18.88 -2.69
CA LYS A 184 14.43 -19.56 -3.41
C LYS A 184 13.89 -18.69 -4.55
N GLY A 185 13.88 -17.35 -4.44
CA GLY A 185 13.39 -16.43 -5.47
C GLY A 185 12.64 -15.24 -4.85
N PHE A 186 11.75 -14.60 -5.63
CA PHE A 186 10.93 -13.49 -5.14
C PHE A 186 9.46 -13.63 -5.55
N CYS A 187 8.56 -12.92 -4.87
CA CYS A 187 7.18 -12.77 -5.37
C CYS A 187 7.15 -11.86 -6.61
N LEU A 188 6.09 -11.93 -7.42
CA LEU A 188 6.00 -11.15 -8.66
C LEU A 188 6.08 -9.64 -8.42
N ILE A 189 5.58 -9.14 -7.29
CA ILE A 189 5.66 -7.72 -6.89
C ILE A 189 7.12 -7.29 -6.67
N HIS A 190 7.87 -8.05 -5.87
CA HIS A 190 9.27 -7.75 -5.56
C HIS A 190 10.22 -8.06 -6.73
N PHE A 191 9.92 -9.08 -7.53
CA PHE A 191 10.62 -9.37 -8.78
C PHE A 191 10.53 -8.19 -9.76
N ARG A 192 9.34 -7.58 -9.93
CA ARG A 192 9.17 -6.33 -10.70
C ARG A 192 10.00 -5.19 -10.12
N GLN A 193 9.92 -4.94 -8.80
CA GLN A 193 10.67 -3.87 -8.15
C GLN A 193 12.20 -4.05 -8.26
N LEU A 194 12.70 -5.29 -8.21
CA LEU A 194 14.10 -5.59 -8.45
C LEU A 194 14.50 -5.28 -9.90
N LEU A 195 13.71 -5.71 -10.89
CA LEU A 195 13.95 -5.38 -12.30
C LEU A 195 13.99 -3.86 -12.55
N GLU A 196 13.03 -3.11 -12.01
CA GLU A 196 13.01 -1.64 -12.05
C GLU A 196 14.25 -1.03 -11.36
N GLY A 197 14.64 -1.58 -10.21
CA GLY A 197 15.85 -1.21 -9.49
C GLY A 197 17.13 -1.39 -10.30
N THR A 198 17.23 -2.44 -11.13
CA THR A 198 18.43 -2.65 -11.97
C THR A 198 18.70 -1.51 -12.95
N VAL A 199 17.65 -0.81 -13.42
CA VAL A 199 17.79 0.33 -14.33
C VAL A 199 18.32 1.57 -13.60
N LYS A 200 17.99 1.70 -12.31
CA LYS A 200 18.36 2.84 -11.47
C LYS A 200 19.73 2.70 -10.81
N TYR A 201 20.08 1.50 -10.34
CA TYR A 201 21.20 1.28 -9.42
C TYR A 201 22.40 0.52 -10.03
N LEU A 202 22.26 -0.15 -11.18
CA LEU A 202 23.32 -0.95 -11.80
C LEU A 202 23.80 -0.36 -13.13
N ASN A 203 25.10 -0.53 -13.42
CA ASN A 203 25.67 -0.27 -14.74
C ASN A 203 25.27 -1.37 -15.74
N ASN A 204 25.51 -1.17 -17.04
CA ASN A 204 25.09 -2.10 -18.10
C ASN A 204 25.64 -3.53 -17.94
N ASN A 205 26.87 -3.69 -17.44
CA ASN A 205 27.51 -5.00 -17.31
C ASN A 205 26.92 -5.75 -16.11
N ASP A 206 26.92 -5.11 -14.93
CA ASP A 206 26.32 -5.67 -13.71
C ASP A 206 24.82 -5.95 -13.89
N ARG A 207 24.09 -5.07 -14.59
CA ARG A 207 22.66 -5.27 -14.90
C ARG A 207 22.44 -6.54 -15.71
N THR A 208 23.26 -6.80 -16.73
CA THR A 208 23.12 -8.01 -17.56
C THR A 208 23.29 -9.27 -16.73
N ILE A 209 24.35 -9.32 -15.92
CA ILE A 209 24.65 -10.45 -15.01
C ILE A 209 23.55 -10.61 -13.95
N PHE A 210 23.08 -9.52 -13.36
CA PHE A 210 22.02 -9.53 -12.35
C PHE A 210 20.70 -10.06 -12.92
N VAL A 211 20.26 -9.51 -14.07
CA VAL A 211 18.98 -9.87 -14.70
C VAL A 211 19.01 -11.33 -15.16
N GLU A 212 20.10 -11.81 -15.77
CA GLU A 212 20.20 -13.21 -16.20
C GLU A 212 20.08 -14.18 -15.00
N ASN A 213 20.78 -13.91 -13.90
CA ASN A 213 20.69 -14.73 -12.68
C ASN A 213 19.30 -14.66 -12.04
N LEU A 214 18.73 -13.45 -11.93
CA LEU A 214 17.39 -13.23 -11.38
C LEU A 214 16.32 -13.99 -12.19
N LEU A 215 16.38 -13.95 -13.53
CA LEU A 215 15.43 -14.65 -14.40
C LEU A 215 15.52 -16.17 -14.24
N LYS A 216 16.74 -16.74 -14.25
CA LYS A 216 16.95 -18.19 -14.05
C LYS A 216 16.41 -18.65 -12.69
N MET A 217 16.74 -17.93 -11.62
CA MET A 217 16.24 -18.22 -10.27
C MET A 217 14.71 -18.11 -10.20
N GLN A 218 14.11 -17.10 -10.82
CA GLN A 218 12.67 -16.90 -10.80
C GLN A 218 11.93 -18.01 -11.55
N ILE A 219 12.38 -18.41 -12.75
CA ILE A 219 11.75 -19.47 -13.55
C ILE A 219 11.76 -20.79 -12.76
N ASN A 220 12.93 -21.23 -12.29
CA ASN A 220 13.08 -22.47 -11.52
C ASN A 220 12.16 -22.51 -10.28
N ASN A 221 11.95 -21.37 -9.62
CA ASN A 221 11.05 -21.29 -8.46
C ASN A 221 9.57 -21.33 -8.83
N MET A 222 9.17 -20.62 -9.89
CA MET A 222 7.79 -20.61 -10.37
C MET A 222 7.36 -22.00 -10.84
N GLU A 223 8.23 -22.72 -11.55
CA GLU A 223 8.02 -24.12 -11.94
C GLU A 223 7.91 -25.03 -10.71
N ARG A 224 8.86 -24.95 -9.76
CA ARG A 224 8.79 -25.74 -8.51
C ARG A 224 7.47 -25.52 -7.77
N ILE A 225 7.04 -24.28 -7.58
CA ILE A 225 5.80 -23.98 -6.84
C ILE A 225 4.56 -24.42 -7.64
N GLN A 226 4.57 -24.29 -8.97
CA GLN A 226 3.50 -24.82 -9.81
C GLN A 226 3.37 -26.34 -9.64
N HIS A 227 4.48 -27.08 -9.63
CA HIS A 227 4.47 -28.52 -9.37
C HIS A 227 3.99 -28.88 -7.95
N GLU A 228 4.42 -28.12 -6.93
CA GLU A 228 3.96 -28.32 -5.54
C GLU A 228 2.44 -28.04 -5.40
N VAL A 229 1.89 -27.04 -6.10
CA VAL A 229 0.44 -26.79 -6.13
C VAL A 229 -0.31 -27.87 -6.93
N ASN A 230 0.26 -28.34 -8.04
CA ASN A 230 -0.33 -29.42 -8.81
C ASN A 230 -0.44 -30.70 -7.96
N TRP A 231 0.63 -31.10 -7.27
CA TRP A 231 0.60 -32.25 -6.36
C TRP A 231 -0.36 -32.03 -5.18
N PHE A 232 -0.49 -30.79 -4.66
CA PHE A 232 -1.54 -30.47 -3.69
C PHE A 232 -2.95 -30.77 -4.23
N THR A 233 -3.24 -30.46 -5.49
CA THR A 233 -4.55 -30.80 -6.10
C THR A 233 -4.71 -32.31 -6.37
N GLU A 234 -3.68 -32.99 -6.88
CA GLU A 234 -3.70 -34.42 -7.15
C GLU A 234 -3.85 -35.28 -5.88
N LYS A 235 -3.43 -34.76 -4.72
CA LYS A 235 -3.61 -35.41 -3.41
C LYS A 235 -5.08 -35.55 -2.96
N PHE A 236 -6.03 -34.92 -3.65
CA PHE A 236 -7.47 -35.12 -3.43
C PHE A 236 -8.07 -36.23 -4.33
N ASP A 237 -7.32 -36.79 -5.29
CA ASP A 237 -7.71 -38.03 -5.97
C ASP A 237 -7.57 -39.22 -5.00
N TYR A 238 -8.56 -40.11 -4.97
CA TYR A 238 -8.55 -41.32 -4.15
C TYR A 238 -7.34 -42.22 -4.43
N ARG A 239 -6.79 -42.18 -5.64
CA ARG A 239 -5.60 -42.94 -6.05
C ARG A 239 -4.34 -42.50 -5.32
N ASN A 240 -4.26 -41.22 -4.96
CA ASN A 240 -3.09 -40.61 -4.33
C ASN A 240 -3.23 -40.50 -2.81
N LYS A 241 -4.28 -41.07 -2.21
CA LYS A 241 -4.61 -40.92 -0.78
C LYS A 241 -3.43 -41.23 0.14
N ASP A 242 -2.76 -42.36 -0.09
CA ASP A 242 -1.67 -42.87 0.76
C ASP A 242 -0.27 -42.38 0.32
N ALA A 243 -0.17 -41.67 -0.81
CA ALA A 243 1.11 -41.10 -1.27
C ALA A 243 1.59 -39.96 -0.35
N PRO A 244 2.92 -39.74 -0.19
CA PRO A 244 3.44 -38.68 0.68
C PRO A 244 3.13 -37.27 0.12
N TRP A 245 2.87 -36.31 1.01
CA TRP A 245 2.62 -34.91 0.62
C TRP A 245 3.87 -34.16 0.12
N GLY A 246 5.07 -34.58 0.53
CA GLY A 246 6.30 -33.81 0.29
C GLY A 246 6.15 -32.35 0.73
N ASN A 247 6.60 -31.42 -0.11
CA ASN A 247 6.47 -29.98 0.12
C ASN A 247 5.07 -29.42 -0.22
N SER A 248 4.09 -30.24 -0.59
CA SER A 248 2.85 -29.71 -1.19
C SER A 248 1.78 -29.32 -0.17
N LYS A 249 1.93 -29.72 1.10
CA LYS A 249 0.92 -29.48 2.15
C LYS A 249 0.61 -28.00 2.38
N ASP A 250 1.60 -27.13 2.19
CA ASP A 250 1.52 -25.67 2.35
C ASP A 250 1.71 -24.90 1.02
N ALA A 251 1.69 -25.59 -0.12
CA ALA A 251 1.98 -25.00 -1.42
C ALA A 251 0.96 -23.94 -1.85
N LEU A 252 -0.31 -24.08 -1.44
CA LEU A 252 -1.36 -23.11 -1.75
C LEU A 252 -1.10 -21.73 -1.12
N PRO A 253 -0.92 -21.56 0.20
CA PRO A 253 -0.58 -20.24 0.75
C PRO A 253 0.76 -19.70 0.25
N ARG A 254 1.78 -20.55 0.03
CA ARG A 254 3.07 -20.12 -0.55
C ARG A 254 2.93 -19.63 -1.99
N SER A 255 2.12 -20.28 -2.82
CA SER A 255 1.90 -19.87 -4.22
C SER A 255 1.05 -18.59 -4.33
N ILE A 256 0.04 -18.43 -3.46
CA ILE A 256 -0.69 -17.16 -3.34
C ILE A 256 0.29 -16.03 -3.02
N GLN A 257 1.11 -16.16 -1.97
CA GLN A 257 2.11 -15.14 -1.63
C GLN A 257 3.17 -14.90 -2.72
N LYS A 258 3.53 -15.93 -3.49
CA LYS A 258 4.44 -15.80 -4.64
C LYS A 258 3.85 -14.93 -5.74
N ILE A 259 2.55 -15.02 -5.99
CA ILE A 259 1.85 -14.27 -7.05
C ILE A 259 1.48 -12.86 -6.57
N SER A 260 0.88 -12.73 -5.38
CA SER A 260 0.29 -11.46 -4.89
C SER A 260 1.18 -10.63 -3.97
N GLY A 261 2.31 -11.16 -3.49
CA GLY A 261 3.11 -10.53 -2.44
C GLY A 261 2.70 -10.97 -1.04
N TYR A 262 3.20 -10.28 0.00
CA TYR A 262 2.90 -10.69 1.38
C TYR A 262 1.39 -10.66 1.66
N CYS A 263 0.86 -11.76 2.19
CA CYS A 263 -0.55 -11.93 2.54
C CYS A 263 -0.65 -12.60 3.91
N ASN A 264 -1.39 -11.99 4.83
CA ASN A 264 -1.68 -12.57 6.15
C ASN A 264 -2.81 -13.61 6.03
N LEU A 265 -2.46 -14.77 5.49
CA LEU A 265 -3.34 -15.92 5.34
C LEU A 265 -3.41 -16.68 6.68
N LYS A 266 -4.63 -16.93 7.17
CA LYS A 266 -4.92 -17.66 8.41
C LYS A 266 -5.54 -19.02 8.11
#